data_AF-A0A7Y7C1G2-F1
#
_entry.id   AF-A0A7Y7C1G2-F1
#
_cell.length_a   1.000
_cell.length_b   1.000
_cell.length_c   1.000
_cell.angle_alpha   90.00
_cell.angle_beta   90.00
_cell.angle_gamma   90.00
#
_symmetry.space_group_name_H-M   'P 1'
#
loop_
_entity.id
_entity.type
_entity.pdbx_description
1 polymer ?
#
loop_
_entity_poly.entity_id
_entity_poly.type
_entity_poly.pdbx_seq_one_letter_code
_entity_poly.pdbx_strand_id
1 'polypeptide(L)'
;MSTPLTEEKLEAIRARHAAATPGPWAWFGYLSRPGASKNLNRLHLATVNRGRRYVMDFVRMGMRSAQPRFQPPGGFMVPASDLAEYEVEYRDDIKGIAHPDARFLAASWEDVRDLLAHITSITAREHSANERAETWEGEARAYHTRVEELEAECASLRAAEARVRELLEAVGDFLATLYATPLNPYPDEHDPRAAGWADALRAGREGANAMAGAFNAARAGVAPTPTPERARPAVDTRRVCDCLGSCRGAEKLSPGWRCASEPRTRARIAPTPVPTVPPMVARDGKDGAR
;
A
#
# COMPACT_ATOMS: atom_id res chain seq x y z
N MET A 1 21.46 14.63 -7.29
CA MET A 1 20.83 13.55 -6.53
C MET A 1 20.77 14.01 -5.08
N SER A 2 19.58 14.11 -4.48
CA SER A 2 19.48 14.51 -3.06
C SER A 2 20.03 13.38 -2.20
N THR A 3 21.00 13.67 -1.34
CA THR A 3 21.47 12.74 -0.33
C THR A 3 20.28 12.35 0.56
N PRO A 4 20.06 11.06 0.87
CA PRO A 4 18.98 10.66 1.76
C PRO A 4 19.14 11.37 3.11
N LEU A 5 18.03 11.88 3.65
CA LEU A 5 18.02 12.52 4.96
C LEU A 5 18.37 11.46 6.02
N THR A 6 19.57 11.57 6.60
CA THR A 6 20.03 10.71 7.70
C THR A 6 19.45 11.20 9.02
N GLU A 7 19.40 10.33 10.04
CA GLU A 7 18.95 10.73 11.38
C GLU A 7 19.84 11.84 11.96
N GLU A 8 21.15 11.77 11.71
CA GLU A 8 22.10 12.82 12.12
C GLU A 8 21.74 14.19 11.51
N LYS A 9 21.34 14.21 10.23
CA LYS A 9 20.94 15.45 9.55
C LYS A 9 19.60 15.95 10.09
N LEU A 10 18.65 15.06 10.35
CA LEU A 10 17.37 15.42 10.96
C LEU A 10 17.57 16.00 12.38
N GLU A 11 18.47 15.43 13.17
CA GLU A 11 18.79 15.93 14.49
C GLU A 11 19.49 17.30 14.42
N ALA A 12 20.38 17.50 13.44
CA ALA A 12 20.97 18.82 13.19
C ALA A 12 19.92 19.88 12.83
N ILE A 13 18.90 19.52 12.04
CA ILE A 13 17.77 20.40 11.72
C ILE A 13 16.96 20.72 12.99
N ARG A 14 16.63 19.70 13.80
CA ARG A 14 15.91 19.88 15.08
C ARG A 14 16.68 20.80 16.02
N ALA A 15 17.98 20.59 16.18
CA ALA A 15 18.85 21.40 17.01
C ALA A 15 18.90 22.86 16.54
N ARG A 16 19.03 23.11 15.23
CA ARG A 16 18.95 24.48 14.67
C ARG A 16 17.60 25.12 14.93
N HIS A 17 16.51 24.40 14.68
CA HIS A 17 15.15 24.90 14.89
C HIS A 17 14.86 25.20 16.36
N ALA A 18 15.35 24.37 17.29
CA ALA A 18 15.20 24.57 18.73
C ALA A 18 16.03 25.75 19.27
N ALA A 19 17.21 25.99 18.69
CA ALA A 19 18.08 27.10 19.07
C ALA A 19 17.55 28.46 18.56
N ALA A 20 16.82 28.47 17.45
CA ALA A 20 16.22 29.67 16.88
C ALA A 20 15.07 30.21 17.74
N THR A 21 14.82 31.52 17.64
CA THR A 21 13.69 32.21 18.26
C THR A 21 12.38 31.53 17.83
N PRO A 22 11.57 30.97 18.75
CA PRO A 22 10.39 30.22 18.33
C PRO A 22 9.35 31.08 17.59
N GLY A 23 8.81 30.54 16.49
CA GLY A 23 7.77 31.16 15.68
C GLY A 23 6.36 31.19 16.31
N PRO A 24 5.35 31.71 15.59
CA PRO A 24 5.45 32.25 14.22
C PRO A 24 6.12 33.63 14.18
N TRP A 25 6.83 33.90 13.08
CA TRP A 25 7.45 35.20 12.79
C TRP A 25 6.62 35.97 11.78
N ALA A 26 6.59 37.30 11.92
CA ALA A 26 6.01 38.18 10.92
C ALA A 26 6.84 39.46 10.77
N TRP A 27 6.73 40.07 9.59
CA TRP A 27 7.30 41.39 9.33
C TRP A 27 6.43 42.47 9.95
N PHE A 28 7.08 43.38 10.67
CA PHE A 28 6.47 44.52 11.32
C PHE A 28 7.22 45.79 10.98
N GLY A 29 6.55 46.92 11.19
CA GLY A 29 7.15 48.24 11.05
C GLY A 29 6.36 49.15 10.13
N TYR A 30 7.04 50.13 9.53
CA TYR A 30 6.43 51.17 8.73
C TYR A 30 7.39 51.66 7.64
N LEU A 31 6.81 52.00 6.49
CA LEU A 31 7.50 52.60 5.36
C LEU A 31 7.01 54.05 5.23
N SER A 32 7.95 55.00 5.22
CA SER A 32 7.66 56.38 4.85
C SER A 32 7.09 56.42 3.44
N ARG A 33 5.93 57.09 3.30
CA ARG A 33 5.37 57.38 1.97
C ARG A 33 6.31 58.32 1.19
N PRO A 34 6.27 58.31 -0.15
CA PRO A 34 6.99 59.29 -0.96
C PRO A 34 6.64 60.71 -0.49
N GLY A 35 7.66 61.52 -0.16
CA GLY A 35 7.50 62.90 0.36
C GLY A 35 7.43 63.04 1.89
N ALA A 36 7.31 61.94 2.65
CA ALA A 36 7.45 61.96 4.11
C ALA A 36 8.94 61.97 4.54
N SER A 37 9.20 62.28 5.81
CA SER A 37 10.56 62.31 6.38
C SER A 37 11.36 61.04 6.03
N LYS A 38 12.55 61.24 5.44
CA LYS A 38 13.39 60.18 4.85
C LYS A 38 13.97 59.19 5.87
N ASN A 39 13.77 59.40 7.17
CA ASN A 39 14.45 58.67 8.25
C ASN A 39 13.50 57.81 9.13
N LEU A 40 12.24 57.66 8.73
CA LEU A 40 11.22 56.93 9.49
C LEU A 40 11.02 55.48 9.01
N ASN A 41 11.86 55.00 8.12
CA ASN A 41 11.79 53.63 7.62
C ASN A 41 12.27 52.63 8.69
N ARG A 42 11.35 51.83 9.25
CA ARG A 42 11.69 50.75 10.18
C ARG A 42 10.99 49.47 9.75
N LEU A 43 11.75 48.45 9.37
CA LEU A 43 11.25 47.10 9.16
C LEU A 43 11.99 46.15 10.10
N HIS A 44 11.26 45.24 10.71
CA HIS A 44 11.80 44.21 11.58
C HIS A 44 10.98 42.93 11.49
N LEU A 45 11.63 41.79 11.68
CA LEU A 45 11.04 40.48 11.82
C LEU A 45 10.94 40.15 13.31
N ALA A 46 9.76 39.82 13.80
CA ALA A 46 9.55 39.51 15.22
C ALA A 46 8.46 38.44 15.41
N THR A 47 8.38 37.90 16.63
CA THR A 47 7.32 36.95 17.00
C THR A 47 5.95 37.63 17.07
N VAL A 48 4.90 36.98 16.55
CA VAL A 48 3.54 37.54 16.57
C VAL A 48 2.93 37.58 17.98
N ASN A 49 2.99 36.46 18.71
CA ASN A 49 2.20 36.26 19.94
C ASN A 49 3.07 36.09 21.20
N ARG A 50 4.34 36.53 21.19
CA ARG A 50 5.30 36.26 22.29
C ARG A 50 6.00 37.51 22.82
N GLY A 51 5.26 38.62 22.94
CA GLY A 51 5.81 39.88 23.46
C GLY A 51 6.84 40.54 22.54
N ARG A 52 6.71 40.33 21.22
CA ARG A 52 7.59 40.90 20.18
C ARG A 52 9.08 40.70 20.42
N ARG A 53 9.51 39.44 20.53
CA ARG A 53 10.93 39.09 20.45
C ARG A 53 11.43 39.35 19.03
N TYR A 54 12.50 40.13 18.90
CA TYR A 54 13.05 40.50 17.61
C TYR A 54 13.93 39.37 17.09
N VAL A 55 13.66 38.92 15.88
CA VAL A 55 14.47 37.92 15.16
C VAL A 55 15.56 38.64 14.39
N MET A 56 15.18 39.68 13.63
CA MET A 56 16.09 40.46 12.82
C MET A 56 15.52 41.85 12.55
N ASP A 57 16.35 42.87 12.53
CA ASP A 57 16.00 44.17 11.92
C ASP A 57 17.15 44.72 11.09
N PHE A 58 17.02 45.94 10.57
CA PHE A 58 18.09 46.61 9.84
C PHE A 58 18.42 47.95 10.50
N VAL A 59 19.71 48.25 10.66
CA VAL A 59 20.20 49.54 11.21
C VAL A 59 19.71 50.71 10.35
N ARG A 60 19.74 50.53 9.03
CA ARG A 60 19.36 51.54 8.04
C ARG A 60 18.79 50.86 6.80
N MET A 61 17.75 51.45 6.23
CA MET A 61 17.22 51.04 4.93
C MET A 61 17.83 51.91 3.81
N GLY A 62 18.51 51.28 2.85
CA GLY A 62 19.12 51.95 1.69
C GLY A 62 20.56 52.48 1.91
N MET A 63 21.21 52.90 0.81
CA MET A 63 22.62 53.33 0.67
C MET A 63 23.66 52.37 1.29
N ARG A 64 24.39 51.61 0.45
CA ARG A 64 25.69 50.89 0.62
C ARG A 64 26.13 50.31 2.00
N SER A 65 25.30 50.29 3.03
CA SER A 65 25.68 49.88 4.40
C SER A 65 24.45 49.44 5.22
N ALA A 66 23.43 48.87 4.57
CA ALA A 66 22.33 48.23 5.28
C ALA A 66 22.86 46.97 5.94
N GLN A 67 22.86 46.94 7.28
CA GLN A 67 23.33 45.80 8.05
C GLN A 67 22.15 45.20 8.83
N PRO A 68 21.96 43.87 8.74
CA PRO A 68 21.03 43.21 9.64
C PRO A 68 21.56 43.28 11.07
N ARG A 69 20.65 43.34 12.03
CA ARG A 69 20.95 43.12 13.45
C ARG A 69 20.14 41.95 13.95
N PHE A 70 20.67 41.29 14.96
CA PHE A 70 20.02 40.17 15.65
C PHE A 70 19.93 40.48 17.14
N GLN A 71 19.01 39.82 17.85
CA GLN A 71 18.85 39.99 19.30
C GLN A 71 19.42 38.79 20.05
N PRO A 72 20.64 38.88 20.63
CA PRO A 72 21.15 37.84 21.49
C PRO A 72 20.24 37.64 22.73
N PRO A 73 20.26 36.45 23.37
CA PRO A 73 19.48 36.18 24.56
C PRO A 73 19.70 37.24 25.66
N GLY A 74 18.62 37.92 26.07
CA GLY A 74 18.67 38.94 27.14
C GLY A 74 19.32 40.27 26.76
N GLY A 75 19.66 40.48 25.49
CA GLY A 75 20.42 41.65 25.02
C GLY A 75 19.64 42.64 24.15
N PHE A 76 20.35 43.70 23.77
CA PHE A 76 19.94 44.67 22.74
C PHE A 76 20.22 44.10 21.34
N MET A 77 19.68 44.77 20.30
CA MET A 77 19.98 44.42 18.91
C MET A 77 21.46 44.69 18.60
N VAL A 78 22.19 43.64 18.19
CA VAL A 78 23.62 43.72 17.85
C VAL A 78 23.80 43.64 16.33
N PRO A 79 24.60 44.52 15.71
CA PRO A 79 24.97 44.44 14.30
C PRO A 79 25.56 43.09 13.90
N ALA A 80 25.20 42.60 12.73
CA ALA A 80 25.75 41.36 12.19
C ALA A 80 27.26 41.40 11.98
N SER A 81 27.87 42.58 11.80
CA SER A 81 29.32 42.76 11.74
C SER A 81 30.02 42.30 13.02
N ASP A 82 29.39 42.54 14.16
CA ASP A 82 29.96 42.23 15.48
C ASP A 82 29.74 40.73 15.82
N LEU A 83 28.87 40.08 15.06
CA LEU A 83 28.58 38.65 15.13
C LEU A 83 29.21 37.88 13.97
N ALA A 84 30.03 38.52 13.12
CA ALA A 84 30.57 37.89 11.93
C ALA A 84 31.61 36.83 12.30
N GLU A 85 31.49 35.65 11.68
CA GLU A 85 32.50 34.60 11.71
C GLU A 85 33.29 34.64 10.41
N TYR A 86 34.58 34.93 10.49
CA TYR A 86 35.47 34.96 9.33
C TYR A 86 35.94 33.56 8.96
N GLU A 87 36.23 33.35 7.67
CA GLU A 87 36.78 32.08 7.17
C GLU A 87 38.12 31.76 7.85
N VAL A 88 39.01 32.76 7.86
CA VAL A 88 40.35 32.76 8.45
C VAL A 88 40.65 34.14 9.05
N GLU A 89 41.55 34.23 10.04
CA GLU A 89 41.80 35.47 10.82
C GLU A 89 42.28 36.67 9.98
N TYR A 90 42.99 36.42 8.88
CA TYR A 90 43.61 37.47 8.05
C TYR A 90 42.76 37.90 6.85
N ARG A 91 41.55 37.36 6.69
CA ARG A 91 40.70 37.59 5.51
C ARG A 91 39.36 38.16 5.94
N ASP A 92 38.92 39.20 5.24
CA ASP A 92 37.64 39.87 5.51
C ASP A 92 36.41 39.07 5.01
N ASP A 93 36.61 37.87 4.45
CA ASP A 93 35.54 37.01 3.97
C ASP A 93 34.79 36.34 5.14
N ILE A 94 33.48 36.59 5.20
CA ILE A 94 32.58 36.05 6.23
C ILE A 94 32.07 34.67 5.79
N LYS A 95 32.20 33.66 6.65
CA LYS A 95 31.61 32.32 6.46
C LYS A 95 30.23 32.17 7.14
N GLY A 96 29.92 33.03 8.11
CA GLY A 96 28.66 32.94 8.84
C GLY A 96 28.46 34.07 9.85
N ILE A 97 27.33 34.00 10.56
CA ILE A 97 26.98 34.91 11.65
C ILE A 97 26.74 34.06 12.90
N ALA A 98 27.41 34.39 14.00
CA ALA A 98 27.35 33.75 15.31
C ALA A 98 26.02 34.05 16.04
N HIS A 99 24.89 33.79 15.38
CA HIS A 99 23.55 33.94 15.95
C HIS A 99 22.66 32.77 15.55
N PRO A 100 21.87 32.17 16.47
CA PRO A 100 21.03 31.03 16.15
C PRO A 100 20.03 31.33 15.01
N ASP A 101 19.37 32.50 15.04
CA ASP A 101 18.42 32.88 13.99
C ASP A 101 19.10 33.07 12.62
N ALA A 102 20.32 33.62 12.59
CA ALA A 102 21.05 33.81 11.34
C ALA A 102 21.47 32.47 10.73
N ARG A 103 21.98 31.54 11.57
CA ARG A 103 22.33 30.18 11.16
C ARG A 103 21.10 29.40 10.67
N PHE A 104 19.97 29.52 11.36
CA PHE A 104 18.71 28.90 10.95
C PHE A 104 18.24 29.45 9.60
N LEU A 105 18.21 30.77 9.41
CA LEU A 105 17.82 31.39 8.15
C LEU A 105 18.73 30.97 6.99
N ALA A 106 20.04 30.94 7.19
CA ALA A 106 21.00 30.52 6.18
C ALA A 106 20.83 29.04 5.78
N ALA A 107 20.54 28.14 6.73
CA ALA A 107 20.32 26.72 6.47
C ALA A 107 18.91 26.39 5.94
N SER A 108 17.94 27.29 6.12
CA SER A 108 16.51 27.02 5.92
C SER A 108 16.14 26.45 4.55
N TRP A 109 16.75 26.95 3.48
CA TRP A 109 16.44 26.50 2.12
C TRP A 109 16.85 25.04 1.89
N GLU A 110 18.05 24.69 2.33
CA GLU A 110 18.54 23.31 2.25
C GLU A 110 17.74 22.39 3.17
N ASP A 111 17.50 22.80 4.41
CA ASP A 111 16.72 22.03 5.38
C ASP A 111 15.30 21.74 4.85
N VAL A 112 14.61 22.74 4.31
CA VAL A 112 13.26 22.55 3.72
C VAL A 112 13.30 21.63 2.51
N ARG A 113 14.27 21.80 1.60
CA ARG A 113 14.41 20.93 0.43
C ARG A 113 14.58 19.47 0.85
N ASP A 114 15.42 19.22 1.84
CA ASP A 114 15.74 17.86 2.26
C ASP A 114 14.59 17.23 3.07
N LEU A 115 13.88 18.01 3.88
CA LEU A 115 12.64 17.58 4.54
C LEU A 115 11.55 17.23 3.52
N LEU A 116 11.34 18.05 2.49
CA LEU A 116 10.37 17.76 1.43
C LEU A 116 10.72 16.47 0.67
N ALA A 117 11.99 16.28 0.32
CA ALA A 117 12.46 15.06 -0.32
C ALA A 117 12.24 13.82 0.58
N HIS A 118 12.46 13.96 1.90
CA HIS A 118 12.22 12.89 2.87
C HIS A 118 10.73 12.55 3.00
N ILE A 119 9.85 13.54 3.05
CA ILE A 119 8.39 13.34 3.07
C ILE A 119 7.95 12.59 1.81
N THR A 120 8.39 13.02 0.62
CA THR A 120 8.10 12.31 -0.63
C THR A 120 8.54 10.84 -0.58
N SER A 121 9.71 10.56 -0.01
CA SER A 121 10.20 9.19 0.16
C SER A 121 9.38 8.36 1.16
N ILE A 122 8.96 8.95 2.29
CA ILE A 122 8.07 8.28 3.25
C ILE A 122 6.73 7.96 2.59
N THR A 123 6.10 8.93 1.96
CA THR A 123 4.79 8.75 1.31
C THR A 123 4.84 7.69 0.22
N ALA A 124 5.92 7.63 -0.57
CA ALA A 124 6.10 6.57 -1.56
C ALA A 124 6.22 5.18 -0.91
N ARG A 125 6.97 5.05 0.19
CA ARG A 125 7.10 3.77 0.92
C ARG A 125 5.80 3.34 1.57
N GLU A 126 5.06 4.27 2.16
CA GLU A 126 3.75 4.03 2.77
C GLU A 126 2.75 3.56 1.70
N HIS A 127 2.71 4.23 0.55
CA HIS A 127 1.86 3.83 -0.57
C HIS A 127 2.18 2.39 -1.03
N SER A 128 3.45 2.06 -1.26
CA SER A 128 3.84 0.70 -1.64
C SER A 128 3.59 -0.34 -0.54
N ALA A 129 3.61 0.06 0.74
CA ALA A 129 3.24 -0.84 1.83
C ALA A 129 1.73 -1.10 1.86
N ASN A 130 0.93 -0.07 1.59
CA ASN A 130 -0.52 -0.18 1.50
C ASN A 130 -0.96 -1.07 0.33
N GLU A 131 -0.37 -0.90 -0.86
CA GLU A 131 -0.62 -1.78 -2.02
C GLU A 131 -0.32 -3.25 -1.72
N ARG A 132 0.78 -3.52 -0.99
CA ARG A 132 1.08 -4.88 -0.52
C ARG A 132 0.03 -5.37 0.48
N ALA A 133 -0.37 -4.56 1.45
CA ALA A 133 -1.40 -4.95 2.42
C ALA A 133 -2.73 -5.32 1.73
N GLU A 134 -3.19 -4.49 0.80
CA GLU A 134 -4.40 -4.76 0.01
C GLU A 134 -4.30 -6.07 -0.78
N THR A 135 -3.13 -6.35 -1.36
CA THR A 135 -2.88 -7.62 -2.06
C THR A 135 -3.00 -8.81 -1.11
N TRP A 136 -2.38 -8.73 0.07
CA TRP A 136 -2.40 -9.79 1.07
C TRP A 136 -3.80 -10.01 1.63
N GLU A 137 -4.58 -8.95 1.83
CA GLU A 137 -5.99 -9.04 2.24
C GLU A 137 -6.85 -9.70 1.16
N GLY A 138 -6.60 -9.39 -0.12
CA GLY A 138 -7.23 -10.05 -1.25
C GLY A 138 -6.94 -11.55 -1.29
N GLU A 139 -5.66 -11.92 -1.14
CA GLU A 139 -5.23 -13.33 -1.05
C GLU A 139 -5.83 -14.04 0.15
N ALA A 140 -5.79 -13.44 1.35
CA ALA A 140 -6.36 -14.01 2.57
C ALA A 140 -7.86 -14.27 2.42
N ARG A 141 -8.59 -13.35 1.77
CA ARG A 141 -10.02 -13.52 1.46
C ARG A 141 -10.24 -14.69 0.50
N ALA A 142 -9.44 -14.81 -0.56
CA ALA A 142 -9.51 -15.92 -1.49
C ALA A 142 -9.22 -17.28 -0.81
N TYR A 143 -8.21 -17.33 0.07
CA TYR A 143 -7.92 -18.51 0.87
C TYR A 143 -9.07 -18.87 1.80
N HIS A 144 -9.69 -17.88 2.47
CA HIS A 144 -10.83 -18.12 3.34
C HIS A 144 -12.01 -18.74 2.58
N THR A 145 -12.39 -18.16 1.43
CA THR A 145 -13.43 -18.74 0.57
C THR A 145 -13.08 -20.17 0.14
N ARG A 146 -11.82 -20.44 -0.21
CA ARG A 146 -11.41 -21.80 -0.58
C ARG A 146 -11.51 -22.79 0.58
N VAL A 147 -11.24 -22.36 1.80
CA VAL A 147 -11.43 -23.18 3.00
C VAL A 147 -12.91 -23.49 3.20
N GLU A 148 -13.80 -22.50 3.09
CA GLU A 148 -15.26 -22.71 3.19
C GLU A 148 -15.78 -23.71 2.13
N GLU A 149 -15.31 -23.60 0.89
CA GLU A 149 -15.62 -24.56 -0.18
C GLU A 149 -15.16 -25.99 0.18
N LEU A 150 -13.93 -26.14 0.65
CA LEU A 150 -13.37 -27.44 1.05
C LEU A 150 -14.11 -28.04 2.26
N GLU A 151 -14.56 -27.21 3.20
CA GLU A 151 -15.37 -27.65 4.33
C GLU A 151 -16.74 -28.16 3.86
N ALA A 152 -17.37 -27.48 2.90
CA ALA A 152 -18.61 -27.93 2.28
C ALA A 152 -18.43 -29.24 1.48
N GLU A 153 -17.35 -29.36 0.71
CA GLU A 153 -16.99 -30.61 0.01
C GLU A 153 -16.79 -31.77 1.01
N CYS A 154 -16.05 -31.54 2.10
CA CYS A 154 -15.84 -32.53 3.16
C CYS A 154 -17.17 -32.95 3.82
N ALA A 155 -18.07 -31.99 4.08
CA ALA A 155 -19.38 -32.28 4.66
C ALA A 155 -20.23 -33.17 3.72
N SER A 156 -20.22 -32.87 2.42
CA SER A 156 -20.89 -33.68 1.40
C SER A 156 -20.35 -35.11 1.33
N LEU A 157 -19.02 -35.27 1.38
CA LEU A 157 -18.37 -36.58 1.38
C LEU A 157 -18.74 -37.40 2.63
N ARG A 158 -18.73 -36.79 3.82
CA ARG A 158 -19.16 -37.48 5.06
C ARG A 158 -20.62 -37.91 5.00
N ALA A 159 -21.50 -37.08 4.43
CA ALA A 159 -22.90 -37.43 4.22
C ALA A 159 -23.04 -38.61 3.23
N ALA A 160 -22.25 -38.64 2.16
CA ALA A 160 -22.21 -39.75 1.23
C ALA A 160 -21.71 -41.05 1.88
N GLU A 161 -20.65 -40.97 2.69
CA GLU A 161 -20.13 -42.11 3.46
C GLU A 161 -21.19 -42.67 4.43
N ALA A 162 -21.91 -41.79 5.13
CA ALA A 162 -23.00 -42.20 6.02
C ALA A 162 -24.11 -42.96 5.26
N ARG A 163 -24.53 -42.48 4.09
CA ARG A 163 -25.51 -43.18 3.24
C ARG A 163 -25.04 -44.54 2.77
N VAL A 164 -23.77 -44.66 2.36
CA VAL A 164 -23.20 -45.96 1.95
C VAL A 164 -23.20 -46.93 3.11
N ARG A 165 -22.84 -46.47 4.32
CA ARG A 165 -22.88 -47.30 5.53
C ARG A 165 -24.30 -47.78 5.86
N GLU A 166 -25.29 -46.90 5.82
CA GLU A 166 -26.71 -47.25 6.03
C GLU A 166 -27.19 -48.30 5.01
N LEU A 167 -26.81 -48.15 3.73
CA LEU A 167 -27.12 -49.15 2.69
C LEU A 167 -26.46 -50.51 2.97
N LEU A 168 -25.20 -50.52 3.42
CA LEU A 168 -24.51 -51.76 3.76
C LEU A 168 -25.15 -52.46 4.97
N GLU A 169 -25.58 -51.70 5.99
CA GLU A 169 -26.34 -52.23 7.13
C GLU A 169 -27.66 -52.85 6.65
N ALA A 170 -28.44 -52.14 5.83
CA ALA A 170 -29.69 -52.66 5.28
C ALA A 170 -29.51 -53.93 4.43
N VAL A 171 -28.44 -54.00 3.62
CA VAL A 171 -28.08 -55.22 2.88
C VAL A 171 -27.70 -56.35 3.83
N GLY A 172 -26.96 -56.06 4.89
CA GLY A 172 -26.62 -57.01 5.94
C GLY A 172 -27.86 -57.61 6.61
N ASP A 173 -28.81 -56.76 7.00
CA ASP A 173 -30.09 -57.17 7.60
C ASP A 173 -30.95 -57.99 6.64
N PHE A 174 -30.98 -57.62 5.36
CA PHE A 174 -31.66 -58.38 4.32
C PHE A 174 -31.06 -59.78 4.15
N LEU A 175 -29.73 -59.88 4.06
CA LEU A 175 -29.04 -61.17 3.95
C LEU A 175 -29.25 -62.02 5.22
N ALA A 176 -29.17 -61.42 6.41
CA ALA A 176 -29.44 -62.10 7.66
C ALA A 176 -30.87 -62.65 7.71
N THR A 177 -31.85 -61.86 7.25
CA THR A 177 -33.25 -62.28 7.12
C THR A 177 -33.38 -63.46 6.15
N LEU A 178 -32.75 -63.40 4.98
CA LEU A 178 -32.73 -64.51 4.01
C LEU A 178 -32.13 -65.79 4.59
N TYR A 179 -31.03 -65.69 5.34
CA TYR A 179 -30.38 -66.85 5.98
C TYR A 179 -31.20 -67.44 7.14
N ALA A 180 -31.88 -66.59 7.92
CA ALA A 180 -32.72 -67.02 9.03
C ALA A 180 -34.08 -67.56 8.56
N THR A 181 -34.51 -67.17 7.35
CA THR A 181 -35.68 -67.77 6.72
C THR A 181 -35.36 -69.23 6.45
N PRO A 182 -36.08 -70.20 7.04
CA PRO A 182 -35.81 -71.60 6.76
C PRO A 182 -35.91 -71.80 5.25
N LEU A 183 -34.82 -72.29 4.64
CA LEU A 183 -34.86 -73.03 3.39
C LEU A 183 -35.88 -74.14 3.64
N ASN A 184 -37.16 -73.90 3.38
CA ASN A 184 -38.17 -74.88 3.75
C ASN A 184 -37.78 -76.17 3.02
N PRO A 185 -37.73 -77.31 3.73
CA PRO A 185 -37.49 -78.57 3.06
C PRO A 185 -38.60 -78.67 2.03
N TYR A 186 -38.23 -78.95 0.78
CA TYR A 186 -39.15 -79.10 -0.34
C TYR A 186 -40.53 -79.56 0.14
N PRO A 187 -41.60 -78.77 -0.04
CA PRO A 187 -42.93 -79.34 0.05
C PRO A 187 -42.96 -80.52 -0.91
N ASP A 188 -43.53 -81.64 -0.49
CA ASP A 188 -43.78 -82.73 -1.43
C ASP A 188 -44.59 -82.19 -2.63
N GLU A 189 -44.52 -82.89 -3.77
CA GLU A 189 -45.14 -82.48 -5.04
C GLU A 189 -46.68 -82.33 -4.97
N HIS A 190 -47.28 -82.56 -3.82
CA HIS A 190 -48.72 -82.48 -3.56
C HIS A 190 -49.10 -81.34 -2.60
N ASP A 191 -48.17 -80.52 -2.10
CA ASP A 191 -48.52 -79.32 -1.31
C ASP A 191 -49.01 -78.18 -2.23
N PRO A 192 -50.28 -77.75 -2.13
CA PRO A 192 -50.81 -76.63 -2.92
C PRO A 192 -50.08 -75.29 -2.67
N ARG A 193 -49.26 -75.18 -1.62
CA ARG A 193 -48.42 -74.00 -1.36
C ARG A 193 -47.18 -73.93 -2.26
N ALA A 194 -46.78 -75.03 -2.91
CA ALA A 194 -45.60 -75.08 -3.78
C ALA A 194 -45.74 -74.17 -5.02
N ALA A 195 -46.96 -73.98 -5.54
CA ALA A 195 -47.22 -73.11 -6.68
C ALA A 195 -46.93 -71.63 -6.38
N GLY A 196 -47.22 -71.16 -5.15
CA GLY A 196 -46.95 -69.78 -4.74
C GLY A 196 -45.46 -69.49 -4.46
N TRP A 197 -44.68 -70.53 -4.13
CA TRP A 197 -43.25 -70.38 -3.84
C TRP A 197 -42.41 -70.07 -5.07
N ALA A 198 -42.73 -70.68 -6.21
CA ALA A 198 -42.06 -70.37 -7.48
C ALA A 198 -42.28 -68.91 -7.90
N ASP A 199 -43.49 -68.40 -7.71
CA ASP A 199 -43.81 -66.99 -8.01
C ASP A 199 -43.18 -66.04 -6.98
N ALA A 200 -43.08 -66.42 -5.71
CA ALA A 200 -42.37 -65.65 -4.69
C ALA A 200 -40.85 -65.57 -4.95
N LEU A 201 -40.20 -66.67 -5.34
CA LEU A 201 -38.79 -66.68 -5.73
C LEU A 201 -38.55 -65.89 -7.03
N ARG A 202 -39.48 -65.97 -7.99
CA ARG A 202 -39.43 -65.16 -9.21
C ARG A 202 -39.52 -63.67 -8.88
N ALA A 203 -40.46 -63.27 -8.03
CA ALA A 203 -40.60 -61.89 -7.55
C ALA A 203 -39.35 -61.42 -6.78
N GLY A 204 -38.76 -62.27 -5.93
CA GLY A 204 -37.49 -61.98 -5.25
C GLY A 204 -36.33 -61.79 -6.23
N ARG A 205 -36.25 -62.62 -7.28
CA ARG A 205 -35.22 -62.51 -8.31
C ARG A 205 -35.41 -61.27 -9.19
N GLU A 206 -36.65 -60.92 -9.52
CA GLU A 206 -36.99 -59.68 -10.22
C GLU A 206 -36.65 -58.45 -9.39
N GLY A 207 -36.94 -58.47 -8.08
CA GLY A 207 -36.51 -57.41 -7.14
C GLY A 207 -34.99 -57.27 -7.05
N ALA A 208 -34.25 -58.39 -6.98
CA ALA A 208 -32.79 -58.39 -6.98
C ALA A 208 -32.21 -57.84 -8.30
N ASN A 209 -32.78 -58.24 -9.45
CA ASN A 209 -32.38 -57.73 -10.75
C ASN A 209 -32.70 -56.24 -10.92
N ALA A 210 -33.83 -55.77 -10.39
CA ALA A 210 -34.19 -54.34 -10.38
C ALA A 210 -33.21 -53.52 -9.53
N MET A 211 -32.83 -54.02 -8.35
CA MET A 211 -31.80 -53.39 -7.51
C MET A 211 -30.43 -53.39 -8.19
N ALA A 212 -30.00 -54.50 -8.80
CA ALA A 212 -28.76 -54.56 -9.56
C ALA A 212 -28.78 -53.60 -10.77
N GLY A 213 -29.93 -53.47 -11.44
CA GLY A 213 -30.16 -52.50 -12.52
C GLY A 213 -30.06 -51.05 -12.06
N ALA A 214 -30.70 -50.71 -10.93
CA ALA A 214 -30.62 -49.38 -10.33
C ALA A 214 -29.18 -49.04 -9.87
N PHE A 215 -28.46 -50.01 -9.32
CA PHE A 215 -27.06 -49.85 -8.94
C PHE A 215 -26.16 -49.60 -10.16
N ASN A 216 -26.34 -50.36 -11.25
CA ASN A 216 -25.61 -50.16 -12.50
C ASN A 216 -25.97 -48.82 -13.18
N ALA A 217 -27.23 -48.40 -13.13
CA ALA A 217 -27.67 -47.10 -13.65
C ALA A 217 -27.09 -45.93 -12.84
N ALA A 218 -27.06 -46.04 -11.50
CA ALA A 218 -26.40 -45.06 -10.64
C ALA A 218 -24.90 -44.98 -10.93
N ARG A 219 -24.23 -46.13 -11.14
CA ARG A 219 -22.82 -46.18 -11.52
C ARG A 219 -22.55 -45.58 -12.91
N ALA A 220 -23.48 -45.73 -13.86
CA ALA A 220 -23.36 -45.14 -15.19
C ALA A 220 -23.68 -43.63 -15.22
N GLY A 221 -24.53 -43.15 -14.31
CA GLY A 221 -24.84 -41.73 -14.12
C GLY A 221 -23.74 -40.93 -13.41
N VAL A 222 -22.85 -41.60 -12.69
CA VAL A 222 -21.56 -41.02 -12.28
C VAL A 222 -20.67 -41.03 -13.52
N ALA A 223 -20.80 -40.00 -14.36
CA ALA A 223 -19.80 -39.72 -15.38
C ALA A 223 -18.43 -39.75 -14.70
N PRO A 224 -17.39 -40.41 -15.29
CA PRO A 224 -16.05 -40.33 -14.74
C PRO A 224 -15.74 -38.84 -14.61
N THR A 225 -15.57 -38.38 -13.37
CA THR A 225 -15.09 -37.03 -13.12
C THR A 225 -13.88 -36.88 -14.02
N PRO A 226 -13.87 -35.93 -14.98
CA PRO A 226 -12.72 -35.76 -15.84
C PRO A 226 -11.55 -35.66 -14.89
N THR A 227 -10.59 -36.58 -15.05
CA THR A 227 -9.34 -36.50 -14.30
C THR A 227 -8.91 -35.06 -14.49
N PRO A 228 -8.79 -34.24 -13.42
CA PRO A 228 -8.36 -32.88 -13.60
C PRO A 228 -7.02 -33.02 -14.27
N GLU A 229 -7.00 -32.73 -15.57
CA GLU A 229 -5.79 -32.62 -16.34
C GLU A 229 -5.05 -31.59 -15.52
N ARG A 230 -4.01 -32.05 -14.82
CA ARG A 230 -3.10 -31.19 -14.11
C ARG A 230 -2.52 -30.34 -15.23
N ALA A 231 -3.21 -29.24 -15.56
CA ALA A 231 -2.61 -28.00 -15.91
C ALA A 231 -1.69 -27.73 -14.73
N ARG A 232 -0.50 -28.33 -14.80
CA ARG A 232 0.67 -27.79 -14.15
C ARG A 232 0.56 -26.32 -14.53
N PRO A 233 0.39 -25.38 -13.58
CA PRO A 233 0.61 -24.01 -13.93
C PRO A 233 1.94 -24.03 -14.65
N ALA A 234 1.97 -23.51 -15.88
CA ALA A 234 3.22 -23.12 -16.47
C ALA A 234 3.76 -22.09 -15.47
N VAL A 235 4.50 -22.58 -14.48
CA VAL A 235 5.32 -21.77 -13.62
C VAL A 235 6.30 -21.20 -14.62
N ASP A 236 5.97 -20.02 -15.11
CA ASP A 236 6.91 -19.19 -15.83
C ASP A 236 8.03 -18.97 -14.82
N THR A 237 9.02 -19.84 -14.87
CA THR A 237 10.21 -19.84 -14.00
C THR A 237 11.13 -18.68 -14.35
N ARG A 238 10.60 -17.63 -14.99
CA ARG A 238 11.19 -16.30 -15.04
C ARG A 238 11.25 -15.74 -13.64
N ARG A 239 12.26 -16.19 -12.91
CA ARG A 239 12.77 -15.54 -11.72
C ARG A 239 13.21 -14.14 -12.14
N VAL A 240 12.41 -13.14 -11.78
CA VAL A 240 12.81 -11.75 -11.87
C VAL A 240 13.81 -11.52 -10.75
N CYS A 241 15.02 -11.08 -11.08
CA CYS A 241 15.99 -10.67 -10.08
C CYS A 241 15.58 -9.29 -9.56
N ASP A 242 15.14 -9.20 -8.30
CA ASP A 242 14.89 -7.94 -7.58
C ASP A 242 16.20 -7.30 -7.10
N CYS A 243 17.22 -7.33 -7.93
CA CYS A 243 18.49 -6.68 -7.67
C CYS A 243 18.35 -5.18 -7.96
N LEU A 244 18.15 -4.41 -6.89
CA LEU A 244 18.16 -2.94 -6.84
C LEU A 244 19.54 -2.37 -7.26
N GLY A 245 19.87 -2.44 -8.56
CA GLY A 245 20.82 -1.51 -9.19
C GLY A 245 22.27 -1.96 -9.41
N SER A 246 22.66 -3.23 -9.23
CA SER A 246 23.98 -3.67 -9.74
C SER A 246 24.08 -5.18 -10.05
N CYS A 247 23.69 -5.59 -11.25
CA CYS A 247 24.01 -6.93 -11.78
C CYS A 247 25.45 -7.00 -12.29
N ARG A 248 26.47 -6.84 -11.43
CA ARG A 248 27.86 -7.18 -11.80
C ARG A 248 28.08 -8.67 -11.52
N GLY A 249 28.04 -9.50 -12.57
CA GLY A 249 28.36 -10.94 -12.48
C GLY A 249 27.46 -11.90 -13.27
N ALA A 250 26.56 -11.43 -14.13
CA ALA A 250 25.57 -12.27 -14.82
C ALA A 250 26.13 -13.21 -15.91
N GLU A 251 27.45 -13.21 -16.18
CA GLU A 251 28.08 -14.02 -17.24
C GLU A 251 28.06 -15.54 -16.98
N LYS A 252 27.61 -15.98 -15.79
CA LYS A 252 27.51 -17.40 -15.42
C LYS A 252 26.07 -17.93 -15.29
N LEU A 253 25.04 -17.14 -15.62
CA LEU A 253 23.66 -17.61 -15.52
C LEU A 253 23.25 -18.40 -16.77
N SER A 254 22.61 -19.56 -16.53
CA SER A 254 22.12 -20.50 -17.55
C SER A 254 21.16 -19.84 -18.56
N PRO A 255 20.97 -20.42 -19.77
CA PRO A 255 20.10 -19.84 -20.79
C PRO A 255 18.66 -19.79 -20.26
N GLY A 256 18.14 -18.59 -19.98
CA GLY A 256 16.79 -18.41 -19.46
C GLY A 256 16.54 -17.14 -18.64
N TRP A 257 17.58 -16.43 -18.19
CA TRP A 257 17.42 -15.20 -17.40
C TRP A 257 17.41 -13.94 -18.28
N ARG A 258 16.40 -13.08 -18.12
CA ARG A 258 16.35 -11.72 -18.70
C ARG A 258 16.37 -10.69 -17.59
N CYS A 259 17.17 -9.63 -17.76
CA CYS A 259 17.21 -8.51 -16.83
C CYS A 259 15.97 -7.63 -17.05
N ALA A 260 15.24 -7.29 -15.98
CA ALA A 260 13.99 -6.50 -16.06
C ALA A 260 14.19 -5.05 -16.52
N SER A 261 15.45 -4.61 -16.72
CA SER A 261 15.81 -3.25 -17.11
C SER A 261 15.89 -3.00 -18.62
N GLU A 262 15.50 -3.95 -19.48
CA GLU A 262 15.39 -3.64 -20.91
C GLU A 262 14.26 -2.63 -21.15
N PRO A 263 14.56 -1.45 -21.72
CA PRO A 263 13.55 -0.44 -21.95
C PRO A 263 12.56 -0.94 -23.01
N ARG A 264 11.32 -1.24 -22.59
CA ARG A 264 10.21 -1.43 -23.52
C ARG A 264 10.12 -0.20 -24.41
N THR A 265 10.26 -0.39 -25.72
CA THR A 265 10.06 0.64 -26.75
C THR A 265 8.77 1.40 -26.47
N ARG A 266 8.90 2.70 -26.21
CA ARG A 266 7.83 3.64 -25.89
C ARG A 266 6.66 3.51 -26.87
N ALA A 267 5.50 3.10 -26.37
CA ALA A 267 4.24 3.39 -27.03
C ALA A 267 4.08 4.93 -27.10
N ARG A 268 3.85 5.47 -28.30
CA ARG A 268 3.54 6.89 -28.50
C ARG A 268 2.19 7.19 -27.86
N ILE A 269 2.21 7.87 -26.72
CA ILE A 269 1.02 8.46 -26.11
C ILE A 269 0.65 9.67 -26.97
N ALA A 270 -0.55 9.69 -27.54
CA ALA A 270 -1.08 10.85 -28.23
C ALA A 270 -1.29 12.00 -27.23
N PRO A 271 -0.92 13.25 -27.57
CA PRO A 271 -1.08 14.37 -26.65
C PRO A 271 -2.57 14.64 -26.40
N THR A 272 -2.93 14.71 -25.14
CA THR A 272 -4.26 15.11 -24.66
C THR A 272 -4.53 16.57 -25.04
N PRO A 273 -5.71 16.92 -25.60
CA PRO A 273 -6.03 18.30 -25.94
C PRO A 273 -6.15 19.17 -24.69
N VAL A 274 -5.48 20.33 -24.72
CA VAL A 274 -5.53 21.33 -23.65
C VAL A 274 -6.88 22.07 -23.71
N PRO A 275 -7.62 22.19 -22.60
CA PRO A 275 -8.87 22.96 -22.58
C PRO A 275 -8.59 24.45 -22.78
N THR A 276 -9.23 25.04 -23.79
CA THR A 276 -9.18 26.48 -24.08
C THR A 276 -9.92 27.23 -22.98
N VAL A 277 -9.18 28.05 -22.22
CA VAL A 277 -9.74 28.96 -21.21
C VAL A 277 -10.39 30.15 -21.93
N PRO A 278 -11.67 30.47 -21.67
CA PRO A 278 -12.30 31.66 -22.25
C PRO A 278 -11.70 32.95 -21.69
N PRO A 279 -11.59 34.03 -22.48
CA PRO A 279 -11.02 35.29 -22.03
C PRO A 279 -11.87 35.92 -20.92
N MET A 280 -11.18 36.41 -19.88
CA MET A 280 -11.80 37.14 -18.78
C MET A 280 -12.44 38.44 -19.28
N VAL A 281 -13.73 38.59 -19.00
CA VAL A 281 -14.51 39.80 -19.25
C VAL A 281 -13.98 40.95 -18.39
N ALA A 282 -13.54 42.03 -19.04
CA ALA A 282 -13.18 43.27 -18.37
C ALA A 282 -14.44 43.87 -17.70
N ARG A 283 -14.36 44.13 -16.39
CA ARG A 283 -15.37 44.92 -15.67
C ARG A 283 -14.97 46.39 -15.76
N ASP A 284 -15.65 47.13 -16.63
CA ASP A 284 -15.67 48.59 -16.56
C ASP A 284 -16.53 49.02 -15.39
N GLY A 285 -15.89 49.60 -14.38
CA GLY A 285 -16.53 50.11 -13.17
C GLY A 285 -15.86 51.41 -12.77
N LYS A 286 -16.31 52.52 -13.36
CA LYS A 286 -16.07 53.87 -12.83
C LYS A 286 -17.14 54.80 -13.35
N ASP A 287 -18.15 55.05 -12.53
CA ASP A 287 -18.90 56.31 -12.50
C ASP A 287 -19.72 56.36 -11.22
N GLY A 288 -19.56 57.43 -10.43
CA GLY A 288 -20.43 57.71 -9.28
C GLY A 288 -19.73 58.32 -8.07
N ALA A 289 -19.30 59.59 -8.18
CA ALA A 289 -19.20 60.49 -7.03
C ALA A 289 -19.39 61.94 -7.48
N ARG A 290 -20.60 62.46 -7.29
CA ARG A 290 -20.91 63.85 -6.95
C ARG A 290 -21.93 63.82 -5.83
#